data_AF-A0A926LX00-F1
#
_entry.id   AF-A0A926LX00-F1
#
_cell.length_a   1.000
_cell.length_b   1.000
_cell.length_c   1.000
_cell.angle_alpha   90.00
_cell.angle_beta   90.00
_cell.angle_gamma   90.00
#
_symmetry.space_group_name_H-M   'P 1'
#
loop_
_entity.id
_entity.type
_entity.pdbx_description
1 polymer ?
#
loop_
_entity_poly.entity_id
_entity_poly.type
_entity_poly.pdbx_seq_one_letter_code
_entity_poly.pdbx_strand_id
1 'polypeptide(L)'
;MINKKYIFLSTIFFFLIVIKFFNPLIAKKISFINYDFYQKIFNRGEVKDITIVDIDEKSIAKIGQFPWRRDVYSKILENLNQYNPLAIAFDIVFSEKDKQNPQDLLLQLQKESDLFTDVMVPNTNKIFIDSIKQSKVILPILGEPKDNLVKNNSKPKLRIIAKGENPKNFIYKYKNKIISLEEISNAASGTGSISLIPSIDGIIRNIPILYNIDGRIWPSLALETVRVATAQKNLLIKSNKNGIELIKTRKNIIPSDQNGLINVKFKKFDDQNYISAVDVINNDFDQKRIEKKIVLIGSSAQALFDIVQISNGKIVPGVEIHAHIIDNILKNESISKNIYTQLAENIVFLLLLLFLIYIPMKIKPKLSIIFFIGSIFVINLLSIVIYQFNFYLDSLFSSLAGTMMFMTSLYFRY
;
A
#
# COMPACT_ATOMS: atom_id res chain seq x y z
N MET A 1 -43.66 -10.75 34.81
CA MET A 1 -42.32 -10.34 35.28
C MET A 1 -41.28 -10.89 34.33
N ILE A 2 -40.48 -10.04 33.68
CA ILE A 2 -39.35 -10.50 32.87
C ILE A 2 -38.32 -11.13 33.83
N ASN A 3 -37.93 -12.39 33.57
CA ASN A 3 -36.96 -13.08 34.41
C ASN A 3 -35.61 -12.34 34.34
N LYS A 4 -35.05 -11.94 35.49
CA LYS A 4 -33.81 -11.15 35.61
C LYS A 4 -32.66 -11.73 34.78
N LYS A 5 -32.60 -13.06 34.61
CA LYS A 5 -31.59 -13.71 33.76
C LYS A 5 -31.64 -13.29 32.29
N TYR A 6 -32.82 -13.14 31.71
CA TYR A 6 -32.97 -12.76 30.30
C TYR A 6 -32.66 -11.28 30.10
N ILE A 7 -32.86 -10.45 31.13
CA ILE A 7 -32.43 -9.04 31.12
C ILE A 7 -30.92 -9.00 30.99
N PHE A 8 -30.18 -9.71 31.84
CA PHE A 8 -28.72 -9.69 31.83
C PHE A 8 -28.11 -10.28 30.55
N LEU A 9 -28.65 -11.41 30.06
CA LEU A 9 -28.22 -11.99 28.78
C LEU A 9 -28.44 -11.03 27.61
N SER A 10 -29.59 -10.33 27.60
CA SER A 10 -29.88 -9.32 26.58
C SER A 10 -28.92 -8.14 26.70
N THR A 11 -28.62 -7.67 27.91
CA THR A 11 -27.66 -6.58 28.15
C THR A 11 -26.28 -6.91 27.59
N ILE A 12 -25.75 -8.11 27.87
CA ILE A 12 -24.45 -8.53 27.33
C ILE A 12 -24.50 -8.70 25.82
N PHE A 13 -25.57 -9.30 25.28
CA PHE A 13 -25.76 -9.44 23.84
C PHE A 13 -25.71 -8.07 23.12
N PHE A 14 -26.49 -7.10 23.59
CA PHE A 14 -26.49 -5.75 23.04
C PHE A 14 -25.14 -5.04 23.24
N PHE A 15 -24.49 -5.22 24.40
CA PHE A 15 -23.18 -4.66 24.67
C PHE A 15 -22.12 -5.16 23.68
N LEU A 16 -22.07 -6.48 23.42
CA LEU A 16 -21.14 -7.07 22.46
C LEU A 16 -21.42 -6.61 21.02
N ILE A 17 -22.69 -6.44 20.65
CA ILE A 17 -23.10 -5.86 19.36
C ILE A 17 -22.60 -4.41 19.27
N VAL A 18 -22.82 -3.59 20.28
CA VAL A 18 -22.37 -2.19 20.30
C VAL A 18 -20.85 -2.13 20.14
N ILE A 19 -20.08 -2.98 20.84
CA ILE A 19 -18.63 -3.05 20.66
C ILE A 19 -18.27 -3.42 19.22
N LYS A 20 -18.95 -4.43 18.63
CA LYS A 20 -18.68 -4.87 17.26
C LYS A 20 -18.91 -3.74 16.24
N PHE A 21 -20.05 -3.05 16.35
CA PHE A 21 -20.44 -2.00 15.40
C PHE A 21 -19.66 -0.70 15.59
N PHE A 22 -19.42 -0.28 16.83
CA PHE A 22 -18.62 0.91 17.12
C PHE A 22 -17.12 0.68 16.85
N ASN A 23 -16.67 -0.58 16.95
CA ASN A 23 -15.30 -1.02 16.72
C ASN A 23 -14.24 -0.14 17.43
N PRO A 24 -14.30 -0.04 18.78
CA PRO A 24 -13.34 0.76 19.54
C PRO A 24 -11.92 0.24 19.33
N LEU A 25 -10.92 1.06 19.68
CA LEU A 25 -9.49 0.76 19.44
C LEU A 25 -9.08 -0.66 19.90
N ILE A 26 -9.61 -1.14 21.02
CA ILE A 26 -9.31 -2.49 21.53
C ILE A 26 -9.88 -3.60 20.64
N ALA A 27 -11.10 -3.47 20.15
CA ALA A 27 -11.71 -4.42 19.23
C ALA A 27 -10.97 -4.43 17.89
N LYS A 28 -10.56 -3.25 17.40
CA LYS A 28 -9.76 -3.10 16.20
C LYS A 28 -8.39 -3.78 16.34
N LYS A 29 -7.71 -3.64 17.48
CA LYS A 29 -6.44 -4.32 17.77
C LYS A 29 -6.59 -5.85 17.78
N ILE A 30 -7.68 -6.39 18.36
CA ILE A 30 -7.97 -7.83 18.31
C ILE A 30 -8.10 -8.29 16.85
N SER A 31 -8.83 -7.55 16.03
CA SER A 31 -8.98 -7.86 14.61
C SER A 31 -7.66 -7.84 13.85
N PHE A 32 -6.77 -6.91 14.19
CA PHE A 32 -5.43 -6.80 13.62
C PHE A 32 -4.53 -7.98 13.99
N ILE A 33 -4.56 -8.45 15.24
CA ILE A 33 -3.82 -9.65 15.65
C ILE A 33 -4.22 -10.85 14.78
N ASN A 34 -5.52 -11.01 14.54
CA ASN A 34 -6.03 -12.10 13.72
C ASN A 34 -5.60 -11.95 12.24
N TYR A 35 -5.72 -10.74 11.69
CA TYR A 35 -5.30 -10.45 10.31
C TYR A 35 -3.82 -10.73 10.08
N ASP A 36 -2.96 -10.30 11.02
CA ASP A 36 -1.51 -10.49 10.93
C ASP A 36 -1.12 -11.96 11.10
N PHE A 37 -1.81 -12.69 12.00
CA PHE A 37 -1.65 -14.14 12.10
C PHE A 37 -1.91 -14.83 10.75
N TYR A 38 -2.96 -14.42 10.04
CA TYR A 38 -3.32 -15.01 8.75
C TYR A 38 -2.27 -14.71 7.68
N GLN A 39 -1.78 -13.48 7.64
CA GLN A 39 -0.71 -13.07 6.73
C GLN A 39 0.61 -13.79 7.01
N LYS A 40 0.92 -14.04 8.28
CA LYS A 40 2.14 -14.75 8.68
C LYS A 40 2.09 -16.24 8.37
N ILE A 41 0.97 -16.91 8.68
CA ILE A 41 0.85 -18.37 8.57
C ILE A 41 0.44 -18.83 7.17
N PHE A 42 -0.46 -18.10 6.52
CA PHE A 42 -1.00 -18.49 5.21
C PHE A 42 -0.39 -17.67 4.06
N ASN A 43 0.83 -17.15 4.24
CA ASN A 43 1.58 -16.51 3.16
C ASN A 43 1.81 -17.51 2.03
N ARG A 44 1.28 -17.22 0.84
CA ARG A 44 1.40 -18.07 -0.35
C ARG A 44 1.77 -17.23 -1.56
N GLY A 45 2.68 -17.78 -2.37
CA GLY A 45 3.14 -17.19 -3.62
C GLY A 45 4.35 -16.28 -3.43
N GLU A 46 4.86 -15.80 -4.56
CA GLU A 46 6.07 -14.97 -4.65
C GLU A 46 5.86 -13.86 -5.69
N VAL A 47 6.54 -12.74 -5.49
CA VAL A 47 6.54 -11.63 -6.44
C VAL A 47 7.62 -11.87 -7.49
N LYS A 48 7.22 -12.11 -8.75
CA LYS A 48 8.16 -12.44 -9.83
C LYS A 48 8.38 -11.32 -10.85
N ASP A 49 7.40 -10.44 -11.01
CA ASP A 49 7.34 -9.52 -12.15
C ASP A 49 7.82 -8.11 -11.82
N ILE A 50 8.36 -7.94 -10.62
CA ILE A 50 8.88 -6.69 -10.09
C ILE A 50 10.30 -6.90 -9.60
N THR A 51 11.16 -5.96 -10.00
CA THR A 51 12.57 -5.89 -9.60
C THR A 51 12.81 -4.53 -8.96
N ILE A 52 13.51 -4.52 -7.84
CA ILE A 52 13.98 -3.31 -7.17
C ILE A 52 15.45 -3.12 -7.56
N VAL A 53 15.74 -1.96 -8.16
CA VAL A 53 17.09 -1.43 -8.27
C VAL A 53 17.37 -0.66 -7.00
N ASP A 54 18.33 -1.15 -6.24
CA ASP A 54 18.48 -0.86 -4.83
C ASP A 54 19.64 0.10 -4.57
N ILE A 55 19.34 1.23 -3.94
CA ILE A 55 20.35 2.10 -3.35
C ILE A 55 20.74 1.49 -1.99
N ASP A 56 21.57 0.46 -2.06
CA ASP A 56 22.09 -0.29 -0.92
C ASP A 56 23.45 0.25 -0.44
N GLU A 57 23.94 -0.29 0.68
CA GLU A 57 25.24 0.08 1.25
C GLU A 57 26.40 -0.17 0.26
N LYS A 58 26.29 -1.22 -0.56
CA LYS A 58 27.26 -1.52 -1.64
C LYS A 58 27.32 -0.38 -2.66
N SER A 59 26.17 0.16 -3.06
CA SER A 59 26.06 1.27 -4.01
C SER A 59 26.55 2.57 -3.39
N ILE A 60 26.19 2.87 -2.14
CA ILE A 60 26.67 4.06 -1.43
C ILE A 60 28.19 4.03 -1.27
N ALA A 61 28.77 2.88 -0.89
CA ALA A 61 30.21 2.73 -0.72
C ALA A 61 31.00 2.92 -2.03
N LYS A 62 30.41 2.60 -3.19
CA LYS A 62 31.08 2.70 -4.50
C LYS A 62 30.83 4.02 -5.23
N ILE A 63 29.61 4.55 -5.18
CA ILE A 63 29.20 5.75 -5.93
C ILE A 63 29.44 7.01 -5.09
N GLY A 64 29.30 6.90 -3.78
CA GLY A 64 29.41 8.01 -2.84
C GLY A 64 28.07 8.36 -2.17
N GLN A 65 28.11 9.45 -1.41
CA GLN A 65 27.02 9.86 -0.54
C GLN A 65 25.75 10.24 -1.33
N PHE A 66 24.61 9.75 -0.86
CA PHE A 66 23.28 10.16 -1.33
C PHE A 66 22.87 11.53 -0.74
N PRO A 67 22.14 12.40 -1.47
CA PRO A 67 21.61 12.22 -2.81
C PRO A 67 22.67 12.31 -3.91
N TRP A 68 22.58 11.40 -4.89
CA TRP A 68 23.48 11.38 -6.04
C TRP A 68 23.17 12.48 -7.07
N ARG A 69 24.21 12.85 -7.82
CA ARG A 69 24.13 13.75 -8.98
C ARG A 69 23.27 13.15 -10.09
N ARG A 70 22.57 13.98 -10.87
CA ARG A 70 21.53 13.54 -11.82
C ARG A 70 22.00 12.64 -12.98
N ASP A 71 23.27 12.71 -13.33
CA ASP A 71 23.90 11.82 -14.33
C ASP A 71 23.99 10.37 -13.85
N VAL A 72 24.09 10.11 -12.55
CA VAL A 72 24.07 8.73 -12.00
C VAL A 72 22.74 8.04 -12.33
N TYR A 73 21.61 8.70 -12.06
CA TYR A 73 20.29 8.16 -12.41
C TYR A 73 20.10 8.05 -13.92
N SER A 74 20.69 8.96 -14.69
CA SER A 74 20.67 8.90 -16.16
C SER A 74 21.36 7.62 -16.66
N LYS A 75 22.52 7.28 -16.07
CA LYS A 75 23.24 6.05 -16.41
C LYS A 75 22.47 4.79 -16.03
N ILE A 76 21.82 4.78 -14.88
CA ILE A 76 20.90 3.71 -14.48
C ILE A 76 19.79 3.55 -15.52
N LEU A 77 19.11 4.63 -15.90
CA LEU A 77 18.03 4.59 -16.90
C LEU A 77 18.53 4.11 -18.27
N GLU A 78 19.68 4.58 -18.73
CA GLU A 78 20.30 4.14 -19.97
C GLU A 78 20.49 2.62 -20.00
N ASN A 79 21.13 2.06 -18.97
CA ASN A 79 21.42 0.63 -18.91
C ASN A 79 20.13 -0.21 -18.73
N LEU A 80 19.16 0.27 -17.96
CA LEU A 80 17.87 -0.42 -17.82
C LEU A 80 17.09 -0.46 -19.15
N ASN A 81 17.08 0.66 -19.89
CA ASN A 81 16.31 0.76 -21.13
C ASN A 81 16.81 -0.17 -22.24
N GLN A 82 18.07 -0.58 -22.22
CA GLN A 82 18.62 -1.57 -23.16
C GLN A 82 17.84 -2.90 -23.13
N TYR A 83 17.20 -3.22 -22.00
CA TYR A 83 16.44 -4.44 -21.79
C TYR A 83 14.91 -4.23 -21.80
N ASN A 84 14.44 -3.04 -22.21
CA ASN A 84 13.03 -2.71 -22.40
C ASN A 84 12.09 -3.12 -21.23
N PRO A 85 12.29 -2.57 -20.01
CA PRO A 85 11.38 -2.78 -18.90
C PRO A 85 9.98 -2.25 -19.23
N LEU A 86 8.96 -2.82 -18.58
CA LEU A 86 7.57 -2.40 -18.78
C LEU A 86 7.33 -0.97 -18.27
N ALA A 87 7.94 -0.63 -17.13
CA ALA A 87 7.92 0.68 -16.50
C ALA A 87 9.07 0.79 -15.49
N ILE A 88 9.50 2.02 -15.20
CA ILE A 88 10.51 2.32 -14.18
C ILE A 88 9.92 3.35 -13.21
N ALA A 89 9.73 3.00 -11.94
CA ALA A 89 9.17 3.92 -10.94
C ALA A 89 10.22 4.29 -9.90
N PHE A 90 10.39 5.58 -9.64
CA PHE A 90 11.24 6.06 -8.57
C PHE A 90 10.46 6.17 -7.26
N ASP A 91 11.04 5.68 -6.18
CA ASP A 91 10.68 5.99 -4.80
C ASP A 91 11.64 7.05 -4.23
N ILE A 92 11.91 8.08 -5.04
CA ILE A 92 12.80 9.21 -4.74
C ILE A 92 12.18 10.48 -5.28
N VAL A 93 12.00 11.49 -4.42
CA VAL A 93 11.45 12.79 -4.81
C VAL A 93 12.59 13.76 -5.16
N PHE A 94 12.60 14.25 -6.41
CA PHE A 94 13.60 15.21 -6.90
C PHE A 94 13.12 16.65 -6.74
N SER A 95 12.70 17.04 -5.53
CA SER A 95 12.09 18.35 -5.23
C SER A 95 13.07 19.51 -5.18
N GLU A 96 14.36 19.22 -5.03
CA GLU A 96 15.41 20.21 -4.92
C GLU A 96 16.35 20.19 -6.13
N LYS A 97 16.99 21.34 -6.38
CA LYS A 97 18.04 21.47 -7.39
C LYS A 97 19.25 20.62 -7.00
N ASP A 98 19.88 20.02 -8.00
CA ASP A 98 21.14 19.30 -7.83
C ASP A 98 22.29 20.29 -7.60
N LYS A 99 22.75 20.41 -6.34
CA LYS A 99 23.86 21.29 -5.98
C LYS A 99 25.21 20.86 -6.56
N GLN A 100 25.30 19.64 -7.08
CA GLN A 100 26.52 19.09 -7.69
C GLN A 100 26.52 19.22 -9.22
N ASN A 101 25.51 19.87 -9.81
CA ASN A 101 25.43 20.09 -11.26
C ASN A 101 26.60 20.98 -11.74
N PRO A 102 27.51 20.47 -12.59
CA PRO A 102 28.71 21.21 -13.01
C PRO A 102 28.39 22.54 -13.68
N GLN A 103 27.32 22.60 -14.48
CA GLN A 103 26.89 23.85 -15.12
C GLN A 103 26.49 24.93 -14.11
N ASP A 104 25.75 24.57 -13.06
CA ASP A 104 25.31 25.53 -12.05
C ASP A 104 26.49 26.01 -11.19
N LEU A 105 27.42 25.10 -10.87
CA LEU A 105 28.65 25.42 -10.14
C LEU A 105 29.57 26.34 -10.95
N LEU A 106 29.76 26.08 -12.26
CA LEU A 106 30.56 26.94 -13.12
C LEU A 106 29.95 28.35 -13.19
N LEU A 107 28.64 28.45 -13.37
CA LEU A 107 27.92 29.74 -13.37
C LEU A 107 28.04 30.48 -12.03
N GLN A 108 28.12 29.76 -10.92
CA GLN A 108 28.34 30.36 -9.60
C GLN A 108 29.79 30.86 -9.46
N LEU A 109 30.78 30.05 -9.83
CA LEU A 109 32.19 30.43 -9.77
C LEU A 109 32.51 31.64 -10.66
N GLN A 110 31.97 31.69 -11.88
CA GLN A 110 32.13 32.83 -12.78
C GLN A 110 31.57 34.13 -12.18
N LYS A 111 30.50 34.04 -11.39
CA LYS A 111 29.92 35.21 -10.68
C LYS A 111 30.74 35.65 -9.48
N GLU A 112 31.41 34.72 -8.80
CA GLU A 112 32.17 35.00 -7.57
C GLU A 112 33.60 35.48 -7.85
N SER A 113 34.16 35.17 -9.01
CA SER A 113 35.60 35.34 -9.29
C SER A 113 35.95 36.30 -10.44
N ASP A 114 34.96 36.91 -11.11
CA ASP A 114 35.11 37.73 -12.33
C ASP A 114 35.93 37.06 -13.46
N LEU A 115 36.21 35.75 -13.33
CA LEU A 115 36.93 34.92 -14.28
C LEU A 115 35.95 34.34 -15.28
N PHE A 116 36.02 34.83 -16.52
CA PHE A 116 35.32 34.22 -17.65
C PHE A 116 36.15 33.07 -18.21
N THR A 117 35.89 31.86 -17.73
CA THR A 117 36.41 30.63 -18.33
C THR A 117 35.37 30.03 -19.27
N ASP A 118 35.68 29.97 -20.58
CA ASP A 118 34.87 29.29 -21.59
C ASP A 118 35.16 27.77 -21.59
N VAL A 119 34.64 27.09 -20.56
CA VAL A 119 34.76 25.64 -20.41
C VAL A 119 33.38 25.02 -20.55
N MET A 120 33.23 24.12 -21.51
CA MET A 120 32.01 23.34 -21.67
C MET A 120 31.93 22.28 -20.58
N VAL A 121 30.94 22.40 -19.70
CA VAL A 121 30.64 21.42 -18.65
C VAL A 121 29.27 20.80 -18.88
N PRO A 122 29.05 19.54 -18.47
CA PRO A 122 27.76 18.89 -18.67
C PRO A 122 26.69 19.50 -17.75
N ASN A 123 25.48 19.62 -18.28
CA ASN A 123 24.28 19.92 -17.49
C ASN A 123 23.59 18.60 -17.12
N THR A 124 23.85 18.12 -15.90
CA THR A 124 23.36 16.81 -15.44
C THR A 124 21.83 16.78 -15.31
N ASN A 125 21.21 17.92 -14.96
CA ASN A 125 19.75 18.04 -14.93
C ASN A 125 19.14 17.79 -16.32
N LYS A 126 19.72 18.40 -17.36
CA LYS A 126 19.25 18.22 -18.75
C LYS A 126 19.42 16.77 -19.21
N ILE A 127 20.58 16.16 -18.95
CA ILE A 127 20.85 14.75 -19.29
C ILE A 127 19.81 13.83 -18.64
N PHE A 128 19.46 14.07 -17.38
CA PHE A 128 18.46 13.29 -16.67
C PHE A 128 17.05 13.49 -17.19
N ILE A 129 16.65 14.74 -17.47
CA ILE A 129 15.36 15.04 -18.09
C ILE A 129 15.22 14.35 -19.45
N ASP A 130 16.26 14.37 -20.28
CA ASP A 130 16.24 13.72 -21.58
C ASP A 130 16.20 12.20 -21.46
N SER A 131 16.90 11.62 -20.48
CA SER A 131 16.81 10.20 -20.15
C SER A 131 15.39 9.80 -19.69
N ILE A 132 14.74 10.61 -18.84
CA ILE A 132 13.35 10.39 -18.41
C ILE A 132 12.40 10.38 -19.61
N LYS A 133 12.53 11.32 -20.55
CA LYS A 133 11.66 11.38 -21.75
C LYS A 133 11.75 10.13 -22.62
N GLN A 134 12.94 9.53 -22.68
CA GLN A 134 13.19 8.31 -23.45
C GLN A 134 12.75 7.03 -22.70
N SER A 135 12.37 7.17 -21.43
CA SER A 135 12.04 6.07 -20.52
C SER A 135 10.57 6.10 -20.13
N LYS A 136 10.01 4.93 -19.75
CA LYS A 136 8.67 4.85 -19.14
C LYS A 136 8.74 5.14 -17.64
N VAL A 137 9.18 6.33 -17.29
CA VAL A 137 9.45 6.72 -15.90
C VAL A 137 8.20 7.25 -15.19
N ILE A 138 8.00 6.79 -13.95
CA ILE A 138 7.01 7.29 -13.01
C ILE A 138 7.74 7.92 -11.83
N LEU A 139 7.33 9.13 -11.45
CA LEU A 139 7.92 9.85 -10.32
C LEU A 139 6.95 9.95 -9.13
N PRO A 140 7.49 10.01 -7.90
CA PRO A 140 6.66 10.06 -6.72
C PRO A 140 6.16 11.48 -6.42
N ILE A 141 5.06 11.52 -5.68
CA ILE A 141 4.52 12.72 -5.03
C ILE A 141 4.17 12.37 -3.58
N LEU A 142 4.52 13.23 -2.64
CA LEU A 142 4.10 13.11 -1.25
C LEU A 142 2.96 14.09 -0.98
N GLY A 143 1.87 13.63 -0.38
CA GLY A 143 0.86 14.48 0.22
C GLY A 143 1.37 15.11 1.50
N GLU A 144 1.17 16.43 1.64
CA GLU A 144 1.60 17.20 2.78
C GLU A 144 0.40 17.83 3.52
N PRO A 145 0.25 17.59 4.84
CA PRO A 145 -0.85 18.15 5.60
C PRO A 145 -0.68 19.66 5.88
N LYS A 146 0.56 20.16 5.89
CA LYS A 146 0.90 21.56 6.20
C LYS A 146 0.95 22.42 4.93
N ASP A 147 1.00 23.73 5.12
CA ASP A 147 1.21 24.68 4.03
C ASP A 147 2.62 24.60 3.48
N ASN A 148 2.72 24.52 2.15
CA ASN A 148 4.00 24.45 1.46
C ASN A 148 4.50 25.83 1.07
N LEU A 149 5.80 26.05 1.33
CA LEU A 149 6.50 27.28 0.95
C LEU A 149 6.80 27.32 -0.55
N VAL A 150 6.96 26.16 -1.19
CA VAL A 150 7.25 26.04 -2.63
C VAL A 150 6.00 25.61 -3.38
N LYS A 151 5.48 26.48 -4.24
CA LYS A 151 4.36 26.16 -5.14
C LYS A 151 4.86 25.37 -6.35
N ASN A 152 4.21 24.25 -6.65
CA ASN A 152 4.46 23.46 -7.84
C ASN A 152 3.13 23.19 -8.57
N ASN A 153 3.06 23.61 -9.84
CA ASN A 153 1.85 23.59 -10.66
C ASN A 153 1.66 22.28 -11.42
N SER A 154 2.52 21.28 -11.19
CA SER A 154 2.38 19.94 -11.77
C SER A 154 0.99 19.34 -11.48
N LYS A 155 0.46 18.67 -12.50
CA LYS A 155 -0.87 18.04 -12.50
C LYS A 155 -0.72 16.52 -12.66
N PRO A 156 -1.70 15.72 -12.19
CA PRO A 156 -1.70 14.28 -12.45
C PRO A 156 -1.67 14.01 -13.95
N LYS A 157 -0.84 13.05 -14.38
CA LYS A 157 -0.76 12.61 -15.79
C LYS A 157 -1.93 11.69 -16.18
N LEU A 158 -2.50 11.00 -15.20
CA LEU A 158 -3.64 10.09 -15.37
C LEU A 158 -4.92 10.85 -15.75
N ARG A 159 -5.64 10.36 -16.76
CA ARG A 159 -7.01 10.83 -17.08
C ARG A 159 -8.06 10.03 -16.33
N ILE A 160 -8.86 10.71 -15.51
CA ILE A 160 -9.91 10.08 -14.70
C ILE A 160 -11.26 10.25 -15.37
N ILE A 161 -12.02 9.16 -15.42
CA ILE A 161 -13.42 9.12 -15.81
C ILE A 161 -14.20 8.72 -14.55
N ALA A 162 -14.95 9.65 -13.97
CA ALA A 162 -15.74 9.40 -12.77
C ALA A 162 -17.22 9.20 -13.14
N LYS A 163 -17.89 8.24 -12.48
CA LYS A 163 -19.34 8.01 -12.60
C LYS A 163 -19.96 7.88 -11.21
N GLY A 164 -21.09 8.58 -10.99
CA GLY A 164 -21.81 8.58 -9.71
C GLY A 164 -21.35 9.71 -8.78
N GLU A 165 -21.28 9.43 -7.48
CA GLU A 165 -20.84 10.39 -6.47
C GLU A 165 -19.40 10.88 -6.69
N ASN A 166 -19.06 12.07 -6.20
CA ASN A 166 -17.72 12.61 -6.36
C ASN A 166 -16.69 11.76 -5.57
N PRO A 167 -15.73 11.08 -6.23
CA PRO A 167 -14.80 10.19 -5.54
C PRO A 167 -13.88 10.91 -4.55
N LYS A 168 -13.69 12.23 -4.70
CA LYS A 168 -12.87 13.04 -3.77
C LYS A 168 -13.38 13.04 -2.33
N ASN A 169 -14.65 12.70 -2.12
CA ASN A 169 -15.28 12.67 -0.79
C ASN A 169 -14.91 11.42 0.01
N PHE A 170 -14.39 10.39 -0.66
CA PHE A 170 -14.15 9.07 -0.06
C PHE A 170 -12.67 8.71 0.03
N ILE A 171 -11.78 9.49 -0.60
CA ILE A 171 -10.34 9.21 -0.64
C ILE A 171 -9.56 10.16 0.29
N TYR A 172 -8.37 9.72 0.71
CA TYR A 172 -7.54 10.45 1.65
C TYR A 172 -7.09 11.81 1.12
N LYS A 173 -7.23 12.84 1.96
CA LYS A 173 -7.01 14.23 1.57
C LYS A 173 -5.72 14.80 2.16
N TYR A 174 -4.94 15.45 1.31
CA TYR A 174 -3.80 16.28 1.70
C TYR A 174 -3.99 17.70 1.17
N LYS A 175 -3.60 18.69 1.99
CA LYS A 175 -3.76 20.10 1.64
C LYS A 175 -2.80 20.48 0.51
N ASN A 176 -1.54 20.05 0.62
CA ASN A 176 -0.46 20.37 -0.30
C ASN A 176 0.29 19.12 -0.74
N LYS A 177 1.35 19.32 -1.53
CA LYS A 177 2.17 18.26 -2.10
C LYS A 177 3.66 18.61 -2.13
N ILE A 178 4.51 17.63 -1.89
CA ILE A 178 5.93 17.64 -2.24
C ILE A 178 6.08 16.80 -3.51
N ILE A 179 6.63 17.38 -4.56
CA ILE A 179 6.81 16.72 -5.84
C ILE A 179 8.14 17.17 -6.45
N SER A 180 8.66 16.35 -7.37
CA SER A 180 9.84 16.70 -8.16
C SER A 180 9.69 18.05 -8.88
N LEU A 181 10.82 18.71 -9.16
CA LEU A 181 10.88 19.96 -9.93
C LEU A 181 10.01 19.87 -11.20
N GLU A 182 9.33 20.96 -11.56
CA GLU A 182 8.33 20.95 -12.65
C GLU A 182 8.89 20.41 -13.97
N GLU A 183 10.11 20.80 -14.33
CA GLU A 183 10.82 20.33 -15.52
C GLU A 183 11.06 18.81 -15.53
N ILE A 184 11.39 18.22 -14.38
CA ILE A 184 11.58 16.77 -14.21
C ILE A 184 10.22 16.05 -14.22
N SER A 185 9.25 16.57 -13.46
CA SER A 185 7.87 16.04 -13.39
C SER A 185 7.17 16.06 -14.75
N ASN A 186 7.40 17.10 -15.55
CA ASN A 186 6.83 17.23 -16.88
C ASN A 186 7.35 16.19 -17.86
N ALA A 187 8.63 15.79 -17.75
CA ALA A 187 9.26 14.77 -18.58
C ALA A 187 8.74 13.35 -18.29
N ALA A 188 8.28 13.07 -17.07
CA ALA A 188 7.84 11.74 -16.67
C ALA A 188 6.56 11.26 -17.39
N SER A 189 6.47 9.95 -17.64
CA SER A 189 5.31 9.27 -18.20
C SER A 189 4.12 9.17 -17.23
N GLY A 190 4.41 9.27 -15.94
CA GLY A 190 3.42 9.21 -14.87
C GLY A 190 3.90 9.85 -13.58
N THR A 191 2.96 10.16 -12.71
CA THR A 191 3.22 10.65 -11.35
C THR A 191 2.23 10.02 -10.38
N GLY A 192 2.73 9.47 -9.27
CA GLY A 192 1.90 8.74 -8.31
C GLY A 192 2.38 8.86 -6.88
N SER A 193 1.47 8.78 -5.92
CA SER A 193 1.76 9.08 -4.52
C SER A 193 2.37 7.90 -3.76
N ILE A 194 3.37 8.22 -2.93
CA ILE A 194 4.01 7.29 -1.99
C ILE A 194 3.55 7.51 -0.54
N SER A 195 2.55 8.36 -0.32
CA SER A 195 2.09 8.72 1.02
C SER A 195 1.44 7.53 1.74
N LEU A 196 1.99 7.21 2.91
CA LEU A 196 1.43 6.22 3.81
C LEU A 196 0.45 6.88 4.80
N ILE A 197 -0.47 6.07 5.33
CA ILE A 197 -1.34 6.48 6.43
C ILE A 197 -0.84 5.80 7.70
N PRO A 198 -0.67 6.55 8.81
CA PRO A 198 -0.32 5.95 10.09
C PRO A 198 -1.37 4.92 10.53
N SER A 199 -0.93 3.69 10.81
CA SER A 199 -1.71 2.72 11.57
C SER A 199 -1.55 2.98 13.07
N ILE A 200 -2.53 2.55 13.88
CA ILE A 200 -2.53 2.70 15.36
C ILE A 200 -1.31 2.02 16.01
N ASP A 201 -0.74 1.03 15.33
CA ASP A 201 0.38 0.21 15.76
C ASP A 201 1.59 0.30 14.81
N GLY A 202 1.57 1.22 13.84
CA GLY A 202 2.66 1.38 12.88
C GLY A 202 2.80 0.26 11.83
N ILE A 203 1.96 -0.79 11.89
CA ILE A 203 2.02 -1.91 10.94
C ILE A 203 1.22 -1.58 9.68
N ILE A 204 1.85 -1.74 8.52
CA ILE A 204 1.24 -1.53 7.21
C ILE A 204 0.42 -2.77 6.82
N ARG A 205 -0.89 -2.55 6.64
CA ARG A 205 -1.86 -3.59 6.22
C ARG A 205 -2.61 -3.19 4.95
N ASN A 206 -2.89 -1.90 4.83
CA ASN A 206 -3.63 -1.33 3.72
C ASN A 206 -3.12 0.08 3.39
N ILE A 207 -3.27 0.46 2.12
CA ILE A 207 -2.72 1.69 1.56
C ILE A 207 -3.73 2.30 0.59
N PRO A 208 -3.84 3.64 0.50
CA PRO A 208 -4.69 4.26 -0.50
C PRO A 208 -4.13 4.02 -1.90
N ILE A 209 -5.01 3.65 -2.82
CA ILE A 209 -4.68 3.59 -4.25
C ILE A 209 -4.98 4.92 -4.96
N LEU A 210 -5.76 5.79 -4.32
CA LEU A 210 -6.09 7.14 -4.78
C LEU A 210 -6.01 8.15 -3.63
N TYR A 211 -5.62 9.37 -3.95
CA TYR A 211 -5.46 10.46 -3.01
C TYR A 211 -6.08 11.74 -3.56
N ASN A 212 -6.69 12.55 -2.71
CA ASN A 212 -7.10 13.92 -2.99
C ASN A 212 -6.02 14.88 -2.49
N ILE A 213 -5.06 15.20 -3.34
CA ILE A 213 -3.93 16.08 -3.00
C ILE A 213 -4.08 17.39 -3.77
N ASP A 214 -4.07 18.52 -3.05
CA ASP A 214 -4.20 19.84 -3.66
C ASP A 214 -5.47 19.95 -4.54
N GLY A 215 -6.58 19.40 -4.01
CA GLY A 215 -7.89 19.38 -4.67
C GLY A 215 -7.98 18.52 -5.93
N ARG A 216 -6.95 17.72 -6.26
CA ARG A 216 -6.87 16.86 -7.45
C ARG A 216 -6.73 15.41 -7.03
N ILE A 217 -7.24 14.50 -7.87
CA ILE A 217 -7.10 13.06 -7.62
C ILE A 217 -5.77 12.59 -8.21
N TRP A 218 -4.94 11.99 -7.36
CA TRP A 218 -3.66 11.38 -7.73
C TRP A 218 -3.74 9.87 -7.48
N PRO A 219 -3.22 9.04 -8.40
CA PRO A 219 -3.02 7.62 -8.13
C PRO A 219 -1.89 7.40 -7.12
N SER A 220 -1.86 6.26 -6.46
CA SER A 220 -0.63 5.79 -5.79
C SER A 220 0.48 5.53 -6.81
N LEU A 221 1.74 5.55 -6.38
CA LEU A 221 2.89 5.21 -7.23
C LEU A 221 2.68 3.84 -7.86
N ALA A 222 2.25 2.87 -7.07
CA ALA A 222 1.96 1.51 -7.53
C ALA A 222 0.86 1.46 -8.62
N LEU A 223 -0.27 2.17 -8.43
CA LEU A 223 -1.33 2.22 -9.44
C LEU A 223 -0.86 2.88 -10.73
N GLU A 224 -0.12 3.98 -10.62
CA GLU A 224 0.39 4.70 -11.78
C GLU A 224 1.41 3.86 -12.56
N THR A 225 2.27 3.11 -11.85
CA THR A 225 3.20 2.17 -12.44
C THR A 225 2.47 1.08 -13.23
N VAL A 226 1.42 0.48 -12.65
CA VAL A 226 0.59 -0.49 -13.39
C VAL A 226 -0.06 0.14 -14.62
N ARG A 227 -0.59 1.36 -14.50
CA ARG A 227 -1.20 2.09 -15.63
C ARG A 227 -0.21 2.28 -16.78
N VAL A 228 1.00 2.76 -16.48
CA VAL A 228 2.05 3.02 -17.47
C VAL A 228 2.56 1.70 -18.07
N ALA A 229 2.87 0.71 -17.23
CA ALA A 229 3.34 -0.62 -17.64
C ALA A 229 2.36 -1.34 -18.59
N THR A 230 1.06 -1.14 -18.38
CA THR A 230 -0.01 -1.76 -19.18
C THR A 230 -0.53 -0.87 -20.32
N ALA A 231 0.14 0.26 -20.57
CA ALA A 231 -0.17 1.25 -21.61
C ALA A 231 -1.60 1.81 -21.54
N GLN A 232 -2.10 2.07 -20.34
CA GLN A 232 -3.45 2.58 -20.11
C GLN A 232 -3.45 4.11 -20.01
N LYS A 233 -4.41 4.77 -20.68
CA LYS A 233 -4.57 6.23 -20.62
C LYS A 233 -5.58 6.68 -19.56
N ASN A 234 -6.60 5.86 -19.29
CA ASN A 234 -7.75 6.23 -18.50
C ASN A 234 -7.92 5.32 -17.29
N LEU A 235 -8.39 5.90 -16.18
CA LEU A 235 -8.90 5.19 -15.02
C LEU A 235 -10.39 5.50 -14.86
N LEU A 236 -11.22 4.46 -14.83
CA LEU A 236 -12.63 4.58 -14.47
C LEU A 236 -12.76 4.45 -12.96
N ILE A 237 -13.47 5.40 -12.36
CA ILE A 237 -13.89 5.35 -10.96
C ILE A 237 -15.42 5.39 -10.92
N LYS A 238 -16.04 4.39 -10.31
CA LYS A 238 -17.46 4.41 -9.97
C LYS A 238 -17.60 4.58 -8.47
N SER A 239 -18.49 5.48 -8.06
CA SER A 239 -18.78 5.74 -6.66
C SER A 239 -20.28 5.87 -6.45
N ASN A 240 -20.75 5.51 -5.25
CA ASN A 240 -22.12 5.70 -4.81
C ASN A 240 -22.13 6.36 -3.42
N LYS A 241 -23.31 6.45 -2.78
CA LYS A 241 -23.46 7.10 -1.47
C LYS A 241 -22.64 6.45 -0.34
N ASN A 242 -22.28 5.19 -0.49
CA ASN A 242 -21.52 4.42 0.50
C ASN A 242 -20.01 4.47 0.26
N GLY A 243 -19.56 5.03 -0.87
CA GLY A 243 -18.15 5.21 -1.20
C GLY A 243 -17.75 4.76 -2.60
N ILE A 244 -16.47 4.47 -2.77
CA ILE A 244 -15.90 3.89 -3.99
C ILE A 244 -16.45 2.47 -4.20
N GLU A 245 -17.01 2.21 -5.38
CA GLU A 245 -17.55 0.91 -5.75
C GLU A 245 -16.59 0.13 -6.67
N LEU A 246 -15.96 0.83 -7.62
CA LEU A 246 -15.11 0.20 -8.61
C LEU A 246 -14.04 1.16 -9.10
N ILE A 247 -12.81 0.67 -9.13
CA ILE A 247 -11.67 1.33 -9.78
C ILE A 247 -11.09 0.37 -10.79
N LYS A 248 -11.02 0.78 -12.06
CA LYS A 248 -10.47 -0.07 -13.12
C LYS A 248 -9.83 0.69 -14.27
N THR A 249 -8.85 0.06 -14.90
CA THR A 249 -8.42 0.39 -16.26
C THR A 249 -9.17 -0.52 -17.26
N ARG A 250 -8.77 -0.55 -18.54
CA ARG A 250 -9.32 -1.54 -19.48
C ARG A 250 -8.80 -2.96 -19.20
N LYS A 251 -7.61 -3.09 -18.62
CA LYS A 251 -6.93 -4.38 -18.41
C LYS A 251 -7.03 -4.89 -16.97
N ASN A 252 -7.05 -4.00 -15.98
CA ASN A 252 -6.97 -4.37 -14.58
C ASN A 252 -8.15 -3.80 -13.80
N ILE A 253 -8.70 -4.60 -12.91
CA ILE A 253 -9.54 -4.13 -11.81
C ILE A 253 -8.58 -3.84 -10.65
N ILE A 254 -8.70 -2.66 -10.05
CA ILE A 254 -7.87 -2.27 -8.92
C ILE A 254 -8.69 -2.56 -7.67
N PRO A 255 -8.31 -3.55 -6.87
CA PRO A 255 -9.07 -3.90 -5.70
C PRO A 255 -8.92 -2.81 -4.64
N SER A 256 -10.06 -2.33 -4.14
CA SER A 256 -10.09 -1.35 -3.06
C SER A 256 -11.37 -1.49 -2.24
N ASP A 257 -11.34 -0.99 -1.01
CA ASP A 257 -12.54 -0.75 -0.22
C ASP A 257 -13.26 0.54 -0.64
N GLN A 258 -14.32 0.87 0.10
CA GLN A 258 -15.14 2.07 -0.12
C GLN A 258 -14.40 3.40 0.07
N ASN A 259 -13.23 3.39 0.73
CA ASN A 259 -12.36 4.55 0.92
C ASN A 259 -11.18 4.57 -0.05
N GLY A 260 -11.15 3.65 -1.02
CA GLY A 260 -10.04 3.53 -1.96
C GLY A 260 -8.78 2.92 -1.34
N LEU A 261 -8.89 2.11 -0.28
CA LEU A 261 -7.76 1.39 0.31
C LEU A 261 -7.63 -0.02 -0.27
N ILE A 262 -6.42 -0.40 -0.70
CA ILE A 262 -6.10 -1.80 -1.01
C ILE A 262 -5.58 -2.49 0.25
N ASN A 263 -6.13 -3.65 0.62
CA ASN A 263 -5.54 -4.48 1.68
C ASN A 263 -4.51 -5.41 1.03
N VAL A 264 -3.25 -5.20 1.39
CA VAL A 264 -2.12 -5.81 0.69
C VAL A 264 -1.98 -7.25 1.13
N LYS A 265 -1.91 -8.18 0.17
CA LYS A 265 -1.46 -9.54 0.39
C LYS A 265 0.05 -9.57 0.24
N PHE A 266 0.76 -9.69 1.36
CA PHE A 266 2.22 -9.73 1.36
C PHE A 266 2.67 -11.15 1.02
N LYS A 267 3.47 -11.26 -0.04
CA LYS A 267 3.99 -12.53 -0.57
C LYS A 267 5.45 -12.70 -0.20
N LYS A 268 6.05 -13.82 -0.59
CA LYS A 268 7.50 -13.95 -0.54
C LYS A 268 8.15 -12.92 -1.48
N PHE A 269 9.16 -12.24 -0.97
CA PHE A 269 10.01 -11.27 -1.66
C PHE A 269 11.42 -11.54 -1.14
N ASP A 270 12.34 -11.87 -2.06
CA ASP A 270 13.66 -12.40 -1.74
C ASP A 270 14.75 -11.59 -2.48
N ASP A 271 16.02 -11.86 -2.18
CA ASP A 271 17.19 -11.17 -2.77
C ASP A 271 17.20 -11.19 -4.31
N GLN A 272 16.60 -12.20 -4.94
CA GLN A 272 16.44 -12.27 -6.40
C GLN A 272 15.58 -11.14 -6.97
N ASN A 273 14.81 -10.44 -6.15
CA ASN A 273 14.07 -9.25 -6.52
C ASN A 273 14.92 -7.97 -6.45
N TYR A 274 16.09 -7.98 -5.80
CA TYR A 274 16.95 -6.81 -5.58
C TYR A 274 18.23 -6.83 -6.43
N ILE A 275 18.46 -5.77 -7.20
CA ILE A 275 19.73 -5.54 -7.92
C ILE A 275 20.33 -4.27 -7.36
N SER A 276 21.56 -4.30 -6.86
CA SER A 276 22.24 -3.08 -6.41
C SER A 276 22.34 -2.06 -7.55
N ALA A 277 22.09 -0.79 -7.27
CA ALA A 277 22.16 0.28 -8.26
C ALA A 277 23.55 0.39 -8.91
N VAL A 278 24.62 0.13 -8.15
CA VAL A 278 25.99 0.06 -8.71
C VAL A 278 26.17 -1.06 -9.73
N ASP A 279 25.51 -2.21 -9.53
CA ASP A 279 25.57 -3.32 -10.48
C ASP A 279 24.81 -2.96 -11.77
N VAL A 280 23.69 -2.25 -11.65
CA VAL A 280 23.00 -1.70 -12.82
C VAL A 280 23.87 -0.69 -13.58
N ILE A 281 24.58 0.20 -12.89
CA ILE A 281 25.50 1.17 -13.50
C ILE A 281 26.63 0.48 -14.26
N ASN A 282 27.17 -0.60 -13.69
CA ASN A 282 28.24 -1.40 -14.30
C ASN A 282 27.72 -2.39 -15.36
N ASN A 283 26.40 -2.47 -15.55
CA ASN A 283 25.74 -3.46 -16.41
C ASN A 283 26.07 -4.93 -16.01
N ASP A 284 26.27 -5.15 -14.70
CA ASP A 284 26.64 -6.44 -14.09
C ASP A 284 25.43 -7.08 -13.41
N PHE A 285 24.46 -7.54 -14.20
CA PHE A 285 23.27 -8.21 -13.70
C PHE A 285 22.66 -9.15 -14.75
N ASP A 286 21.87 -10.12 -14.30
CA ASP A 286 21.10 -10.97 -15.22
C ASP A 286 19.98 -10.14 -15.88
N GLN A 287 20.07 -10.02 -17.21
CA GLN A 287 19.15 -9.27 -18.07
C GLN A 287 17.69 -9.72 -17.90
N LYS A 288 17.45 -11.01 -17.59
CA LYS A 288 16.10 -11.56 -17.36
C LYS A 288 15.38 -10.91 -16.17
N ARG A 289 16.13 -10.27 -15.28
CA ARG A 289 15.59 -9.54 -14.12
C ARG A 289 15.04 -8.17 -14.51
N ILE A 290 15.33 -7.66 -15.71
CA ILE A 290 14.82 -6.37 -16.22
C ILE A 290 13.87 -6.58 -17.41
N GLU A 291 14.16 -7.54 -18.29
CA GLU A 291 13.37 -7.77 -19.51
C GLU A 291 11.90 -8.07 -19.18
N LYS A 292 10.98 -7.22 -19.68
CA LYS A 292 9.53 -7.33 -19.45
C LYS A 292 9.14 -7.32 -17.95
N LYS A 293 10.00 -6.78 -17.09
CA LYS A 293 9.72 -6.56 -15.67
C LYS A 293 9.33 -5.11 -15.41
N ILE A 294 8.62 -4.90 -14.30
CA ILE A 294 8.46 -3.57 -13.73
C ILE A 294 9.65 -3.32 -12.81
N VAL A 295 10.31 -2.18 -12.98
CA VAL A 295 11.47 -1.80 -12.19
C VAL A 295 11.07 -0.71 -11.21
N LEU A 296 11.44 -0.86 -9.95
CA LEU A 296 11.34 0.18 -8.92
C LEU A 296 12.74 0.60 -8.53
N ILE A 297 12.99 1.90 -8.36
CA ILE A 297 14.27 2.42 -7.88
C ILE A 297 14.01 3.03 -6.50
N GLY A 298 14.60 2.47 -5.46
CA GLY A 298 14.39 2.89 -4.07
C GLY A 298 15.60 2.59 -3.19
N SER A 299 15.55 2.99 -1.92
CA SER A 299 16.67 2.84 -1.01
C SER A 299 16.55 1.61 -0.11
N SER A 300 17.67 0.90 -0.07
CA SER A 300 18.20 -0.23 0.70
C SER A 300 19.07 0.08 1.93
N ALA A 301 19.51 1.34 2.03
CA ALA A 301 20.59 1.74 2.93
C ALA A 301 20.08 2.27 4.28
N GLN A 302 20.71 1.84 5.39
CA GLN A 302 20.22 2.04 6.77
C GLN A 302 19.97 3.51 7.12
N ALA A 303 20.83 4.41 6.63
CA ALA A 303 20.75 5.85 6.89
C ALA A 303 19.73 6.60 6.03
N LEU A 304 19.17 5.95 4.99
CA LEU A 304 18.30 6.57 3.99
C LEU A 304 16.86 6.03 4.02
N PHE A 305 16.60 4.98 4.81
CA PHE A 305 15.33 4.27 4.77
C PHE A 305 14.17 4.93 5.50
N ASP A 306 12.99 4.71 4.91
CA ASP A 306 11.74 4.50 5.63
C ASP A 306 11.50 2.98 5.73
N ILE A 307 12.06 2.33 6.76
CA ILE A 307 11.78 0.91 7.05
C ILE A 307 10.43 0.79 7.75
N VAL A 308 9.60 -0.12 7.27
CA VAL A 308 8.26 -0.33 7.81
C VAL A 308 8.07 -1.75 8.29
N GLN A 309 7.15 -1.94 9.24
CA GLN A 309 6.68 -3.27 9.60
C GLN A 309 5.42 -3.61 8.79
N ILE A 310 5.39 -4.80 8.18
CA ILE A 310 4.24 -5.31 7.41
C ILE A 310 3.52 -6.43 8.16
N SER A 311 2.28 -6.72 7.77
CA SER A 311 1.41 -7.65 8.51
C SER A 311 1.86 -9.12 8.57
N ASN A 312 2.83 -9.53 7.75
CA ASN A 312 3.44 -10.86 7.87
C ASN A 312 4.54 -10.93 8.95
N GLY A 313 4.84 -9.81 9.63
CA GLY A 313 5.80 -9.69 10.71
C GLY A 313 7.22 -9.30 10.29
N LYS A 314 7.51 -9.17 8.99
CA LYS A 314 8.81 -8.69 8.50
C LYS A 314 8.94 -7.17 8.61
N ILE A 315 10.18 -6.70 8.69
CA ILE A 315 10.57 -5.29 8.53
C ILE A 315 11.19 -5.17 7.15
N VAL A 316 10.68 -4.25 6.33
CA VAL A 316 11.01 -4.17 4.90
C VAL A 316 11.22 -2.72 4.46
N PRO A 317 11.99 -2.49 3.38
CA PRO A 317 12.05 -1.20 2.68
C PRO A 317 10.66 -0.68 2.26
N GLY A 318 10.43 0.64 2.36
CA GLY A 318 9.20 1.27 1.84
C GLY A 318 8.91 0.95 0.37
N VAL A 319 9.95 0.88 -0.47
CA VAL A 319 9.83 0.53 -1.89
C VAL A 319 9.27 -0.89 -2.13
N GLU A 320 9.50 -1.84 -1.20
CA GLU A 320 8.99 -3.21 -1.29
C GLU A 320 7.46 -3.24 -1.18
N ILE A 321 6.88 -2.33 -0.40
CA ILE A 321 5.43 -2.16 -0.29
C ILE A 321 4.83 -1.89 -1.68
N HIS A 322 5.44 -1.01 -2.46
CA HIS A 322 4.98 -0.69 -3.82
C HIS A 322 5.05 -1.91 -4.73
N ALA A 323 6.10 -2.73 -4.61
CA ALA A 323 6.22 -3.98 -5.37
C ALA A 323 5.06 -4.93 -5.07
N HIS A 324 4.70 -5.11 -3.79
CA HIS A 324 3.56 -5.93 -3.41
C HIS A 324 2.24 -5.37 -3.94
N ILE A 325 1.98 -4.06 -3.84
CA ILE A 325 0.75 -3.47 -4.37
C ILE A 325 0.65 -3.69 -5.89
N ILE A 326 1.74 -3.50 -6.63
CA ILE A 326 1.79 -3.73 -8.07
C ILE A 326 1.44 -5.20 -8.39
N ASP A 327 2.07 -6.16 -7.70
CA ASP A 327 1.77 -7.59 -7.87
C ASP A 327 0.29 -7.91 -7.57
N ASN A 328 -0.24 -7.33 -6.49
CA ASN A 328 -1.63 -7.50 -6.07
C ASN A 328 -2.62 -6.98 -7.14
N ILE A 329 -2.33 -5.85 -7.77
CA ILE A 329 -3.17 -5.28 -8.85
C ILE A 329 -3.04 -6.08 -10.15
N LEU A 330 -1.82 -6.49 -10.52
CA LEU A 330 -1.60 -7.23 -11.76
C LEU A 330 -2.25 -8.62 -11.73
N LYS A 331 -2.17 -9.30 -10.58
CA LYS A 331 -2.74 -10.65 -10.39
C LYS A 331 -4.17 -10.65 -9.86
N ASN A 332 -4.69 -9.49 -9.44
CA ASN A 332 -5.98 -9.36 -8.76
C ASN A 332 -6.09 -10.27 -7.52
N GLU A 333 -5.05 -10.26 -6.68
CA GLU A 333 -4.89 -11.17 -5.53
C GLU A 333 -4.84 -10.46 -4.16
N SER A 334 -5.29 -9.21 -4.08
CA SER A 334 -5.40 -8.51 -2.79
C SER A 334 -6.41 -9.16 -1.86
N ILE A 335 -6.31 -8.88 -0.56
CA ILE A 335 -7.30 -9.33 0.39
C ILE A 335 -8.55 -8.44 0.32
N SER A 336 -9.67 -9.06 0.01
CA SER A 336 -10.97 -8.41 -0.04
C SER A 336 -11.51 -8.20 1.37
N LYS A 337 -11.60 -6.93 1.78
CA LYS A 337 -12.37 -6.45 2.93
C LYS A 337 -13.34 -5.39 2.43
N ASN A 338 -14.53 -5.83 2.04
CA ASN A 338 -15.55 -5.00 1.43
C ASN A 338 -16.87 -5.09 2.23
N ILE A 339 -17.91 -4.43 1.72
CA ILE A 339 -19.22 -4.44 2.39
C ILE A 339 -19.80 -5.86 2.53
N TYR A 340 -19.56 -6.76 1.57
CA TYR A 340 -20.08 -8.12 1.61
C TYR A 340 -19.38 -8.96 2.68
N THR A 341 -18.06 -8.86 2.81
CA THR A 341 -17.34 -9.54 3.90
C THR A 341 -17.76 -9.01 5.26
N GLN A 342 -17.95 -7.70 5.40
CA GLN A 342 -18.43 -7.10 6.65
C GLN A 342 -19.84 -7.57 7.01
N LEU A 343 -20.75 -7.64 6.04
CA LEU A 343 -22.11 -8.14 6.27
C LEU A 343 -22.10 -9.62 6.66
N ALA A 344 -21.32 -10.45 5.96
CA ALA A 344 -21.18 -11.87 6.28
C ALA A 344 -20.62 -12.07 7.70
N GLU A 345 -19.58 -11.31 8.07
CA GLU A 345 -19.00 -11.34 9.41
C GLU A 345 -20.03 -10.97 10.48
N ASN A 346 -20.82 -9.92 10.26
CA ASN A 346 -21.85 -9.47 11.19
C ASN A 346 -22.99 -10.51 11.34
N ILE A 347 -23.42 -11.15 10.24
CA ILE A 347 -24.45 -12.19 10.27
C ILE A 347 -23.94 -13.41 11.05
N VAL A 348 -22.74 -13.89 10.74
CA VAL A 348 -22.12 -15.03 11.44
C VAL A 348 -21.96 -14.73 12.93
N PHE A 349 -21.53 -13.50 13.28
CA PHE A 349 -21.41 -13.04 14.66
C PHE A 349 -22.75 -13.06 15.39
N LEU A 350 -23.82 -12.51 14.80
CA LEU A 350 -25.15 -12.47 15.41
C LEU A 350 -25.72 -13.88 15.61
N LEU A 351 -25.60 -14.75 14.61
CA LEU A 351 -26.05 -16.14 14.70
C LEU A 351 -25.29 -16.91 15.79
N LEU A 352 -23.98 -16.73 15.86
CA LEU A 352 -23.15 -17.33 16.90
C LEU A 352 -23.65 -16.94 18.30
N LEU A 353 -23.85 -15.64 18.56
CA LEU A 353 -24.34 -15.17 19.85
C LEU A 353 -25.74 -15.70 20.18
N LEU A 354 -26.67 -15.71 19.21
CA LEU A 354 -28.02 -16.23 19.41
C LEU A 354 -28.02 -17.73 19.76
N PHE A 355 -27.22 -18.54 19.04
CA PHE A 355 -27.12 -19.96 19.35
C PHE A 355 -26.43 -20.23 20.69
N LEU A 356 -25.42 -19.44 21.06
CA LEU A 356 -24.75 -19.54 22.36
C LEU A 356 -25.59 -19.05 23.54
N ILE A 357 -26.70 -18.35 23.30
CA ILE A 357 -27.73 -18.09 24.29
C ILE A 357 -28.73 -19.26 24.33
N TYR A 358 -29.25 -19.65 23.16
CA TYR A 358 -30.38 -20.57 23.06
C TYR A 358 -30.01 -22.00 23.48
N ILE A 359 -28.91 -22.56 22.95
CA ILE A 359 -28.53 -23.97 23.16
C ILE A 359 -28.16 -24.24 24.64
N PRO A 360 -27.29 -23.43 25.29
CA PRO A 360 -26.95 -23.63 26.68
C PRO A 360 -28.09 -23.39 27.66
N MET A 361 -29.21 -22.80 27.24
CA MET A 361 -30.43 -22.67 28.05
C MET A 361 -31.35 -23.89 27.96
N LYS A 362 -31.20 -24.73 26.92
CA LYS A 362 -32.10 -25.87 26.65
C LYS A 362 -31.47 -27.24 26.93
N ILE A 363 -30.18 -27.42 26.64
CA ILE A 363 -29.53 -28.75 26.62
C ILE A 363 -28.60 -29.00 27.83
N LYS A 364 -28.42 -30.25 28.29
CA LYS A 364 -27.48 -30.61 29.38
C LYS A 364 -26.10 -29.91 29.26
N PRO A 365 -25.42 -29.59 30.38
CA PRO A 365 -24.22 -28.74 30.34
C PRO A 365 -23.07 -29.38 29.56
N LYS A 366 -22.86 -30.70 29.68
CA LYS A 366 -21.85 -31.44 28.91
C LYS A 366 -22.00 -31.25 27.40
N LEU A 367 -23.22 -31.35 26.87
CA LEU A 367 -23.50 -31.16 25.45
C LEU A 367 -23.38 -29.68 25.03
N SER A 368 -23.69 -28.75 25.93
CA SER A 368 -23.54 -27.32 25.68
C SER A 368 -22.08 -26.91 25.51
N ILE A 369 -21.17 -27.51 26.30
CA ILE A 369 -19.72 -27.30 26.18
C ILE A 369 -19.20 -27.84 24.83
N ILE A 370 -19.64 -29.04 24.43
CA ILE A 370 -19.27 -29.62 23.12
C ILE A 370 -19.77 -28.71 21.98
N PHE A 371 -21.01 -28.22 22.06
CA PHE A 371 -21.56 -27.29 21.08
C PHE A 371 -20.75 -25.98 21.01
N PHE A 372 -20.35 -25.43 22.14
CA PHE A 372 -19.51 -24.22 22.20
C PHE A 372 -18.16 -24.44 21.53
N ILE A 373 -17.42 -25.50 21.92
CA ILE A 373 -16.11 -25.82 21.32
C ILE A 373 -16.25 -26.04 19.81
N GLY A 374 -17.26 -26.80 19.40
CA GLY A 374 -17.57 -27.02 17.99
C GLY A 374 -17.85 -25.73 17.23
N SER A 375 -18.63 -24.82 17.82
CA SER A 375 -18.95 -23.52 17.20
C SER A 375 -17.72 -22.63 17.02
N ILE A 376 -16.84 -22.58 18.03
CA ILE A 376 -15.57 -21.84 17.96
C ILE A 376 -14.63 -22.47 16.92
N PHE A 377 -14.55 -23.79 16.87
CA PHE A 377 -13.75 -24.48 15.85
C PHE A 377 -14.28 -24.18 14.43
N VAL A 378 -15.59 -24.30 14.22
CA VAL A 378 -16.23 -24.09 12.92
C VAL A 378 -16.05 -22.65 12.43
N ILE A 379 -16.23 -21.62 13.28
CA ILE A 379 -16.07 -20.22 12.83
C ILE A 379 -14.62 -19.90 12.45
N ASN A 380 -13.64 -20.43 13.17
CA ASN A 380 -12.22 -20.23 12.83
C ASN A 380 -11.84 -21.01 11.58
N LEU A 381 -12.30 -22.27 11.44
CA LEU A 381 -12.08 -23.06 10.23
C LEU A 381 -12.71 -22.38 8.99
N LEU A 382 -13.94 -21.89 9.13
CA LEU A 382 -14.64 -21.15 8.07
C LEU A 382 -13.86 -19.92 7.64
N SER A 383 -13.36 -19.12 8.59
CA SER A 383 -12.54 -17.95 8.28
C SER A 383 -11.24 -18.32 7.57
N ILE A 384 -10.54 -19.37 8.01
CA ILE A 384 -9.32 -19.86 7.34
C ILE A 384 -9.61 -20.30 5.91
N VAL A 385 -10.71 -21.04 5.68
CA VAL A 385 -11.12 -21.51 4.34
C VAL A 385 -11.43 -20.33 3.43
N ILE A 386 -12.21 -19.36 3.91
CA ILE A 386 -12.59 -18.15 3.14
C ILE A 386 -11.35 -17.30 2.82
N TYR A 387 -10.37 -17.24 3.73
CA TYR A 387 -9.10 -16.56 3.50
C TYR A 387 -8.28 -17.17 2.37
N GLN A 388 -8.37 -18.48 2.11
CA GLN A 388 -7.70 -19.09 0.96
C GLN A 388 -8.19 -18.53 -0.38
N PHE A 389 -9.40 -17.96 -0.40
CA PHE A 389 -9.99 -17.29 -1.57
C PHE A 389 -9.77 -15.76 -1.56
N ASN A 390 -8.83 -15.27 -0.75
CA ASN A 390 -8.51 -13.85 -0.55
C ASN A 390 -9.64 -13.02 0.09
N PHE A 391 -10.58 -13.62 0.80
CA PHE A 391 -11.60 -12.89 1.57
C PHE A 391 -11.28 -12.96 3.06
N TYR A 392 -11.37 -11.85 3.79
CA TYR A 392 -11.07 -11.85 5.22
C TYR A 392 -12.35 -11.70 6.05
N LEU A 393 -12.51 -12.58 7.05
CA LEU A 393 -13.56 -12.53 8.06
C LEU A 393 -12.91 -12.64 9.45
N ASP A 394 -13.15 -11.68 10.33
CA ASP A 394 -12.58 -11.70 11.66
C ASP A 394 -13.28 -12.71 12.60
N SER A 395 -12.66 -13.88 12.76
CA SER A 395 -13.11 -14.93 13.66
C SER A 395 -12.69 -14.73 15.12
N LEU A 396 -11.60 -13.99 15.40
CA LEU A 396 -11.03 -13.91 16.74
C LEU A 396 -11.91 -13.09 17.69
N PHE A 397 -12.34 -11.90 17.25
CA PHE A 397 -13.28 -11.10 18.04
C PHE A 397 -14.58 -11.87 18.30
N SER A 398 -15.11 -12.53 17.27
CA SER A 398 -16.33 -13.34 17.35
C SER A 398 -16.18 -14.51 18.33
N SER A 399 -15.00 -15.14 18.36
CA SER A 399 -14.69 -16.24 19.29
C SER A 399 -14.62 -15.76 20.74
N LEU A 400 -13.99 -14.62 21.01
CA LEU A 400 -13.90 -14.02 22.34
C LEU A 400 -15.27 -13.58 22.86
N ALA A 401 -16.04 -12.89 22.03
CA ALA A 401 -17.42 -12.48 22.35
C ALA A 401 -18.33 -13.69 22.59
N GLY A 402 -18.23 -14.71 21.74
CA GLY A 402 -18.96 -15.97 21.91
C GLY A 402 -18.61 -16.67 23.22
N THR A 403 -17.33 -16.68 23.62
CA THR A 403 -16.88 -17.24 24.90
C THR A 403 -17.54 -16.51 26.08
N MET A 404 -17.54 -15.18 26.07
CA MET A 404 -18.18 -14.37 27.12
C MET A 404 -19.69 -14.63 27.19
N MET A 405 -20.37 -14.73 26.03
CA MET A 405 -21.80 -15.02 25.94
C MET A 405 -22.14 -16.42 26.45
N PHE A 406 -21.32 -17.42 26.10
CA PHE A 406 -21.48 -18.80 26.54
C PHE A 406 -21.32 -18.93 28.06
N MET A 407 -20.26 -18.36 28.62
CA MET A 407 -20.00 -18.38 30.07
C MET A 407 -21.14 -17.73 30.87
N THR A 408 -21.63 -16.59 30.38
CA THR A 408 -22.80 -15.91 30.97
C THR A 408 -24.03 -16.81 30.90
N SER A 409 -24.29 -17.42 29.75
CA SER A 409 -25.44 -18.32 29.58
C SER A 409 -25.36 -19.52 30.51
N LEU A 410 -24.18 -20.11 30.70
CA LEU A 410 -24.01 -21.24 31.60
C LEU A 410 -24.23 -20.84 33.07
N TYR A 411 -23.72 -19.68 33.49
CA TYR A 411 -23.90 -19.13 34.85
C TYR A 411 -25.36 -18.83 35.21
N PHE A 412 -26.17 -18.35 34.27
CA PHE A 412 -27.60 -18.08 34.57
C PHE A 412 -28.49 -19.31 34.51
N ARG A 413 -27.94 -20.45 34.07
CA ARG A 413 -28.66 -21.71 34.05
C ARG A 413 -28.41 -22.55 35.30
N TYR A 414 -27.19 -22.57 35.81
CA TYR A 414 -26.74 -23.37 36.95
C TYR A 414 -26.18 -22.43 38.01
#